data_AF-A0A843H5E5-F1
#
_entry.id   AF-A0A843H5E5-F1
#
_cell.length_a   1.000
_cell.length_b   1.000
_cell.length_c   1.000
_cell.angle_alpha   90.00
_cell.angle_beta   90.00
_cell.angle_gamma   90.00
#
_symmetry.space_group_name_H-M   'P 1'
#
loop_
_entity.id
_entity.type
_entity.pdbx_description
1 polymer ?
#
loop_
_entity_poly.entity_id
_entity_poly.type
_entity_poly.pdbx_seq_one_letter_code
_entity_poly.pdbx_strand_id
1 'polypeptide(L)'
;MNYEEYVRYHRQGDAGVEERMIASLCRHFKLSSWDSFRLIYYYTMTYHIPSALEMLAGEIDMKKLKFRTDRRYVRCNGAYDRLLKELSRDMHDSLLCVSTTQEAYDIVKKWYFFGRYASFLFLEVYINVFRPKWTDNIKLAWEKDENYTKGAILVARSNEKSQLDIFLNRAREDCRDNAFSIETSLCAVEKIKKGTRWNGYYTERMLADARGSKYESLIYKLAK
;
A
#
# COMPACT_ATOMS: atom_id res chain seq x y z
N MET A 1 0.38 22.93 -2.89
CA MET A 1 1.04 22.26 -1.75
C MET A 1 2.53 22.55 -1.83
N ASN A 2 3.09 23.25 -0.84
CA ASN A 2 4.52 23.44 -0.65
C ASN A 2 5.12 22.27 0.19
N TYR A 3 6.42 22.29 0.45
CA TYR A 3 7.11 21.22 1.19
C TYR A 3 6.60 21.02 2.62
N GLU A 4 6.39 22.10 3.38
CA GLU A 4 5.91 22.02 4.76
C GLU A 4 4.48 21.47 4.82
N GLU A 5 3.63 21.91 3.89
CA GLU A 5 2.28 21.38 3.74
C GLU A 5 2.30 19.89 3.36
N TYR A 6 3.25 19.47 2.53
CA TYR A 6 3.46 18.07 2.17
C TYR A 6 3.88 17.23 3.38
N VAL A 7 4.88 17.67 4.16
CA VAL A 7 5.32 16.94 5.37
C VAL A 7 4.18 16.81 6.38
N ARG A 8 3.41 17.88 6.59
CA ARG A 8 2.22 17.85 7.44
C ARG A 8 1.18 16.88 6.91
N TYR A 9 0.87 16.93 5.61
CA TYR A 9 -0.09 16.03 4.98
C TYR A 9 0.38 14.57 5.04
N HIS A 10 1.65 14.28 4.80
CA HIS A 10 2.17 12.92 4.87
C HIS A 10 2.02 12.34 6.28
N ARG A 11 2.36 13.11 7.32
CA ARG A 11 2.33 12.65 8.72
C ARG A 11 0.92 12.57 9.32
N GLN A 12 0.03 13.48 8.95
CA GLN A 12 -1.28 13.66 9.60
C GLN A 12 -2.46 13.37 8.67
N GLY A 13 -2.20 13.20 7.39
CA GLY A 13 -3.22 12.93 6.40
C GLY A 13 -3.67 11.47 6.39
N ASP A 14 -4.61 11.22 5.50
CA ASP A 14 -5.23 9.92 5.31
C ASP A 14 -4.54 9.05 4.26
N ALA A 15 -3.49 9.55 3.60
CA ALA A 15 -2.59 8.71 2.83
C ALA A 15 -1.99 7.64 3.77
N GLY A 16 -2.10 6.36 3.39
CA GLY A 16 -1.64 5.25 4.23
C GLY A 16 -2.69 4.70 5.22
N VAL A 17 -3.95 5.18 5.22
CA VAL A 17 -4.94 4.74 6.23
C VAL A 17 -5.30 3.26 6.13
N GLU A 18 -5.33 2.69 4.93
CA GLU A 18 -5.70 1.29 4.73
C GLU A 18 -4.56 0.35 5.17
N GLU A 19 -3.32 0.75 4.92
CA GLU A 19 -2.08 0.10 5.36
C GLU A 19 -2.04 0.03 6.89
N ARG A 20 -2.34 1.16 7.55
CA ARG A 20 -2.48 1.24 9.01
C ARG A 20 -3.64 0.39 9.53
N MET A 21 -4.76 0.35 8.80
CA MET A 21 -5.92 -0.49 9.14
C MET A 21 -5.56 -1.97 9.09
N ILE A 22 -4.88 -2.44 8.04
CA ILE A 22 -4.41 -3.84 7.96
C ILE A 22 -3.50 -4.17 9.15
N ALA A 23 -2.56 -3.29 9.50
CA ALA A 23 -1.72 -3.50 10.69
C ALA A 23 -2.53 -3.55 12.01
N SER A 24 -3.56 -2.72 12.14
CA SER A 24 -4.48 -2.77 13.29
C SER A 24 -5.31 -4.05 13.33
N LEU A 25 -5.76 -4.56 12.18
CA LEU A 25 -6.49 -5.83 12.08
C LEU A 25 -5.60 -7.02 12.44
N CYS A 26 -4.36 -7.07 11.95
CA CYS A 26 -3.39 -8.09 12.33
C CYS A 26 -3.20 -8.17 13.86
N ARG A 27 -3.06 -6.99 14.51
CA ARG A 27 -2.95 -6.90 15.97
C ARG A 27 -4.25 -7.30 16.68
N HIS A 28 -5.40 -6.83 16.20
CA HIS A 28 -6.71 -7.11 16.80
C HIS A 28 -7.02 -8.60 16.82
N PHE A 29 -6.82 -9.29 15.70
CA PHE A 29 -7.04 -10.73 15.59
C PHE A 29 -5.88 -11.58 16.10
N LYS A 30 -4.78 -10.97 16.57
CA LYS A 30 -3.56 -11.66 17.01
C LYS A 30 -3.06 -12.66 15.97
N LEU A 31 -3.05 -12.23 14.70
CA LEU A 31 -2.67 -13.10 13.59
C LEU A 31 -1.22 -13.57 13.74
N SER A 32 -0.97 -14.81 13.32
CA SER A 32 0.41 -15.32 13.18
C SER A 32 1.18 -14.49 12.14
N SER A 33 2.50 -14.61 12.11
CA SER A 33 3.33 -13.95 11.07
C SER A 33 2.85 -14.35 9.67
N TRP A 34 2.56 -15.64 9.49
CA TRP A 34 2.08 -16.18 8.22
C TRP A 34 0.68 -15.68 7.86
N ASP A 35 -0.27 -15.64 8.80
CA ASP A 35 -1.62 -15.15 8.51
C ASP A 35 -1.66 -13.64 8.29
N SER A 36 -0.78 -12.90 8.97
CA SER A 36 -0.55 -11.48 8.68
C SER A 36 -0.05 -11.31 7.25
N PHE A 37 0.95 -12.09 6.82
CA PHE A 37 1.45 -12.07 5.44
C PHE A 37 0.35 -12.40 4.42
N ARG A 38 -0.46 -13.44 4.68
CA ARG A 38 -1.59 -13.81 3.82
C ARG A 38 -2.60 -12.68 3.71
N LEU A 39 -2.94 -12.01 4.81
CA LEU A 39 -3.87 -10.88 4.79
C LEU A 39 -3.36 -9.75 3.89
N ILE A 40 -2.07 -9.42 3.97
CA ILE A 40 -1.44 -8.42 3.12
C ILE A 40 -1.51 -8.84 1.65
N TYR A 41 -1.16 -10.09 1.36
CA TYR A 41 -1.21 -10.64 0.01
C TYR A 41 -2.63 -10.57 -0.59
N TYR A 42 -3.65 -11.01 0.16
CA TYR A 42 -5.05 -10.94 -0.27
C TYR A 42 -5.55 -9.50 -0.40
N TYR A 43 -5.09 -8.60 0.47
CA TYR A 43 -5.38 -7.18 0.33
C TYR A 43 -4.73 -6.59 -0.93
N THR A 44 -3.49 -6.94 -1.28
CA THR A 44 -2.88 -6.49 -2.53
C THR A 44 -3.63 -6.99 -3.77
N MET A 45 -4.16 -8.22 -3.72
CA MET A 45 -4.97 -8.83 -4.79
C MET A 45 -6.32 -8.14 -4.97
N THR A 46 -7.03 -7.82 -3.89
CA THR A 46 -8.41 -7.31 -3.93
C THR A 46 -8.48 -5.79 -3.88
N TYR A 47 -7.50 -5.19 -3.22
CA TYR A 47 -7.46 -3.81 -2.73
C TYR A 47 -8.74 -3.43 -1.95
N HIS A 48 -9.34 -4.41 -1.26
CA HIS A 48 -10.61 -4.31 -0.55
C HIS A 48 -10.54 -5.11 0.77
N ILE A 49 -10.42 -4.40 1.89
CA ILE A 49 -10.13 -4.99 3.21
C ILE A 49 -11.13 -6.08 3.61
N PRO A 50 -12.48 -5.90 3.50
CA PRO A 50 -13.42 -6.96 3.86
C PRO A 50 -13.22 -8.24 3.06
N SER A 51 -12.95 -8.15 1.76
CA SER A 51 -12.74 -9.33 0.92
C SER A 51 -11.41 -10.01 1.21
N ALA A 52 -10.36 -9.25 1.57
CA ALA A 52 -9.11 -9.84 2.05
C ALA A 52 -9.30 -10.62 3.36
N LEU A 53 -10.15 -10.12 4.27
CA LEU A 53 -10.50 -10.81 5.52
C LEU A 53 -11.36 -12.06 5.28
N GLU A 54 -12.32 -12.01 4.34
CA GLU A 54 -13.12 -13.17 3.91
C GLU A 54 -12.20 -14.27 3.35
N MET A 55 -11.24 -13.90 2.49
CA MET A 55 -10.24 -14.83 1.97
C MET A 55 -9.37 -15.44 3.07
N LEU A 56 -8.97 -14.64 4.06
CA LEU A 56 -8.20 -15.14 5.22
C LEU A 56 -8.99 -16.14 6.05
N ALA A 57 -10.30 -15.89 6.24
CA ALA A 57 -11.22 -16.78 6.95
C ALA A 57 -11.55 -18.07 6.19
N GLY A 58 -11.07 -18.24 4.95
CA GLY A 58 -11.36 -19.39 4.10
C GLY A 58 -12.68 -19.28 3.33
N GLU A 59 -13.32 -18.11 3.32
CA GLU A 59 -14.55 -17.85 2.58
C GLU A 59 -14.22 -17.40 1.15
N ILE A 60 -13.90 -18.37 0.28
CA ILE A 60 -13.38 -18.16 -1.08
C ILE A 60 -14.50 -18.25 -2.13
N ASP A 61 -15.65 -17.63 -1.86
CA ASP A 61 -16.68 -17.49 -2.90
C ASP A 61 -16.35 -16.29 -3.79
N MET A 62 -15.62 -16.54 -4.89
CA MET A 62 -15.19 -15.50 -5.84
C MET A 62 -16.32 -14.58 -6.33
N LYS A 63 -17.57 -15.06 -6.36
CA LYS A 63 -18.72 -14.26 -6.81
C LYS A 63 -19.09 -13.18 -5.78
N LYS A 64 -18.76 -13.40 -4.51
CA LYS A 64 -19.04 -12.48 -3.39
C LYS A 64 -17.89 -11.53 -3.10
N LEU A 65 -16.66 -11.93 -3.44
CA LEU A 65 -15.48 -11.09 -3.27
C LEU A 65 -15.57 -9.83 -4.15
N LYS A 66 -15.34 -8.68 -3.53
CA LYS A 66 -15.22 -7.39 -4.22
C LYS A 66 -13.75 -7.10 -4.51
N PHE A 67 -13.50 -6.68 -5.75
CA PHE A 67 -12.21 -6.21 -6.21
C PHE A 67 -12.38 -4.75 -6.62
N ARG A 68 -11.52 -3.86 -6.14
CA ARG A 68 -11.54 -2.47 -6.59
C ARG A 68 -11.22 -2.37 -8.07
N THR A 69 -11.59 -1.26 -8.69
CA THR A 69 -11.55 -1.06 -10.15
C THR A 69 -10.18 -1.39 -10.76
N ASP A 70 -9.11 -0.99 -10.07
CA ASP A 70 -7.71 -1.23 -10.43
C ASP A 70 -7.23 -2.67 -10.14
N ARG A 71 -8.09 -3.53 -9.61
CA ARG A 71 -7.86 -4.97 -9.41
C ARG A 71 -8.89 -5.84 -10.11
N ARG A 72 -9.83 -5.25 -10.87
CA ARG A 72 -10.81 -6.01 -11.65
C ARG A 72 -10.15 -6.98 -12.63
N TYR A 73 -8.96 -6.66 -13.16
CA TYR A 73 -8.22 -7.58 -14.03
C TYR A 73 -7.80 -8.87 -13.31
N VAL A 74 -7.56 -8.84 -12.00
CA VAL A 74 -7.24 -10.04 -11.20
C VAL A 74 -8.43 -11.00 -11.22
N ARG A 75 -9.64 -10.46 -11.11
CA ARG A 75 -10.89 -11.22 -11.20
C ARG A 75 -11.21 -11.65 -12.63
N CYS A 76 -11.12 -10.73 -13.59
CA CYS A 76 -11.61 -10.94 -14.96
C CYS A 76 -10.66 -11.74 -15.86
N ASN A 77 -9.35 -11.75 -15.60
CA ASN A 77 -8.37 -12.47 -16.42
C ASN A 77 -8.03 -13.87 -15.87
N GLY A 78 -8.81 -14.41 -14.93
CA GLY A 78 -8.57 -15.73 -14.34
C GLY A 78 -7.27 -15.83 -13.51
N ALA A 79 -6.66 -14.69 -13.16
CA ALA A 79 -5.42 -14.61 -12.39
C ALA A 79 -5.54 -15.17 -10.97
N TYR A 80 -6.74 -15.08 -10.42
CA TYR A 80 -7.05 -15.37 -9.03
C TYR A 80 -6.61 -16.78 -8.59
N ASP A 81 -7.00 -17.82 -9.33
CA ASP A 81 -6.70 -19.20 -8.97
C ASP A 81 -5.19 -19.46 -8.96
N ARG A 82 -4.47 -18.86 -9.91
CA ARG A 82 -3.01 -18.97 -9.95
C ARG A 82 -2.36 -18.21 -8.79
N LEU A 83 -2.81 -16.99 -8.49
CA LEU A 83 -2.33 -16.22 -7.35
C LEU A 83 -2.50 -16.94 -6.01
N LEU A 84 -3.62 -17.66 -5.83
CA LEU A 84 -3.82 -18.51 -4.66
C LEU A 84 -2.89 -19.72 -4.63
N LYS A 85 -2.62 -20.33 -5.77
CA LYS A 85 -1.69 -21.48 -5.88
C LYS A 85 -0.23 -21.11 -5.65
N GLU A 86 0.18 -19.91 -6.06
CA GLU A 86 1.57 -19.46 -5.88
C GLU A 86 1.87 -18.98 -4.46
N LEU A 87 0.84 -18.56 -3.71
CA LEU A 87 0.99 -18.14 -2.32
C LEU A 87 1.59 -19.27 -1.46
N SER A 88 2.82 -19.06 -1.01
CA SER A 88 3.58 -20.05 -0.26
C SER A 88 4.35 -19.41 0.90
N ARG A 89 4.72 -20.23 1.89
CA ARG A 89 5.52 -19.78 3.04
C ARG A 89 6.90 -19.27 2.60
N ASP A 90 7.48 -19.86 1.57
CA ASP A 90 8.77 -19.44 1.00
C ASP A 90 8.76 -17.96 0.59
N MET A 91 7.62 -17.44 0.11
CA MET A 91 7.48 -16.01 -0.21
C MET A 91 7.60 -15.14 1.05
N HIS A 92 6.98 -15.53 2.15
CA HIS A 92 7.12 -14.84 3.44
C HIS A 92 8.54 -14.95 3.98
N ASP A 93 9.10 -16.16 3.96
CA ASP A 93 10.42 -16.44 4.52
C ASP A 93 11.52 -15.73 3.72
N SER A 94 11.35 -15.57 2.41
CA SER A 94 12.26 -14.79 1.57
C SER A 94 12.41 -13.33 2.01
N LEU A 95 11.36 -12.72 2.56
CA LEU A 95 11.39 -11.35 3.06
C LEU A 95 11.99 -11.23 4.47
N LEU A 96 12.03 -12.32 5.25
CA LEU A 96 12.68 -12.33 6.55
C LEU A 96 14.21 -12.21 6.43
N CYS A 97 14.77 -12.63 5.29
CA CYS A 97 16.22 -12.62 5.02
C CYS A 97 16.71 -11.32 4.35
N VAL A 98 15.82 -10.38 4.06
CA VAL A 98 16.16 -9.12 3.37
C VAL A 98 16.75 -8.10 4.34
N SER A 99 17.70 -7.30 3.85
CA SER A 99 18.31 -6.20 4.60
C SER A 99 17.90 -4.81 4.11
N THR A 100 17.39 -4.69 2.87
CA THR A 100 17.10 -3.38 2.26
C THR A 100 15.74 -3.31 1.55
N THR A 101 15.17 -2.10 1.40
CA THR A 101 13.91 -1.91 0.67
C THR A 101 14.01 -2.27 -0.81
N GLN A 102 15.18 -2.06 -1.43
CA GLN A 102 15.43 -2.45 -2.82
C GLN A 102 15.42 -3.96 -3.01
N GLU A 103 16.07 -4.73 -2.13
CA GLU A 103 16.05 -6.21 -2.18
C GLU A 103 14.64 -6.77 -2.02
N ALA A 104 13.87 -6.23 -1.07
CA ALA A 104 12.47 -6.62 -0.87
C ALA A 104 11.66 -6.35 -2.14
N TYR A 105 11.82 -5.17 -2.75
CA TYR A 105 11.17 -4.82 -4.01
C TYR A 105 11.54 -5.76 -5.16
N ASP A 106 12.82 -6.09 -5.30
CA ASP A 106 13.29 -6.98 -6.38
C ASP A 106 12.81 -8.43 -6.20
N ILE A 107 12.55 -8.88 -4.97
CA ILE A 107 11.90 -10.17 -4.69
C ILE A 107 10.41 -10.09 -5.05
N VAL A 108 9.67 -9.15 -4.46
CA VAL A 108 8.21 -9.06 -4.61
C VAL A 108 7.82 -8.83 -6.06
N LYS A 109 8.58 -8.00 -6.79
CA LYS A 109 8.37 -7.72 -8.23
C LYS A 109 8.36 -8.96 -9.12
N LYS A 110 9.06 -10.03 -8.70
CA LYS A 110 9.14 -11.28 -9.46
C LYS A 110 7.95 -12.19 -9.24
N TRP A 111 7.15 -11.94 -8.19
CA TRP A 111 5.95 -12.74 -7.93
C TRP A 111 4.91 -12.51 -9.02
N TYR A 112 4.18 -13.57 -9.35
CA TYR A 112 3.15 -13.50 -10.37
C TYR A 112 2.12 -12.41 -10.05
N PHE A 113 1.83 -11.52 -11.01
CA PHE A 113 0.98 -10.31 -10.86
C PHE A 113 1.49 -9.18 -9.98
N PHE A 114 2.64 -9.31 -9.33
CA PHE A 114 3.23 -8.24 -8.52
C PHE A 114 4.10 -7.32 -9.38
N GLY A 115 3.53 -6.72 -10.42
CA GLY A 115 4.18 -5.61 -11.13
C GLY A 115 4.48 -4.43 -10.19
N ARG A 116 5.08 -3.36 -10.72
CA ARG A 116 5.52 -2.18 -9.94
C ARG A 116 4.51 -1.75 -8.86
N TYR A 117 3.27 -1.41 -9.23
CA TYR A 117 2.29 -0.88 -8.29
C TYR A 117 1.82 -1.88 -7.24
N ALA A 118 1.65 -3.14 -7.63
CA ALA A 118 1.23 -4.20 -6.70
C ALA A 118 2.34 -4.49 -5.69
N SER A 119 3.60 -4.49 -6.14
CA SER A 119 4.77 -4.59 -5.27
C SER A 119 4.89 -3.43 -4.28
N PHE A 120 4.73 -2.19 -4.75
CA PHE A 120 4.77 -1.01 -3.89
C PHE A 120 3.68 -1.06 -2.82
N LEU A 121 2.44 -1.33 -3.22
CA LEU A 121 1.32 -1.46 -2.30
C LEU A 121 1.55 -2.58 -1.27
N PHE A 122 2.02 -3.75 -1.72
CA PHE A 122 2.31 -4.86 -0.83
C PHE A 122 3.38 -4.50 0.21
N LEU A 123 4.49 -3.90 -0.21
CA LEU A 123 5.61 -3.56 0.66
C LEU A 123 5.28 -2.42 1.63
N GLU A 124 4.47 -1.45 1.21
CA GLU A 124 3.98 -0.39 2.09
C GLU A 124 3.18 -0.97 3.26
N VAL A 125 2.25 -1.89 2.96
CA VAL A 125 1.47 -2.58 4.00
C VAL A 125 2.38 -3.50 4.83
N TYR A 126 3.29 -4.25 4.20
CA TYR A 126 4.25 -5.13 4.87
C TYR A 126 5.07 -4.39 5.93
N ILE A 127 5.62 -3.24 5.59
CA ILE A 127 6.43 -2.43 6.51
C ILE A 127 5.56 -1.91 7.67
N ASN A 128 4.31 -1.53 7.42
CA ASN A 128 3.38 -1.11 8.48
C ASN A 128 3.02 -2.25 9.45
N VAL A 129 2.90 -3.47 8.94
CA VAL A 129 2.53 -4.66 9.73
C VAL A 129 3.73 -5.20 10.51
N PHE A 130 4.85 -5.46 9.83
CA PHE A 130 5.99 -6.18 10.40
C PHE A 130 7.09 -5.28 10.95
N ARG A 131 7.14 -4.00 10.53
CA ARG A 131 8.19 -3.04 10.91
C ARG A 131 9.61 -3.63 10.82
N PRO A 132 10.01 -4.19 9.66
CA PRO A 132 11.31 -4.79 9.51
C PRO A 132 12.41 -3.74 9.67
N LYS A 133 13.58 -4.15 10.17
CA LYS A 133 14.77 -3.28 10.31
C LYS A 133 15.54 -3.15 8.98
N TRP A 134 14.83 -2.90 7.89
CA TRP A 134 15.46 -2.73 6.59
C TRP A 134 16.06 -1.33 6.44
N THR A 135 17.18 -1.25 5.74
CA THR A 135 17.73 0.04 5.30
C THR A 135 16.94 0.51 4.09
N ASP A 136 16.37 1.72 4.15
CA ASP A 136 15.64 2.30 3.02
C ASP A 136 16.61 2.86 1.97
N ASN A 137 16.82 2.13 0.89
CA ASN A 137 17.74 2.47 -0.20
C ASN A 137 17.09 2.48 -1.59
N ILE A 138 15.78 2.19 -1.69
CA ILE A 138 15.08 2.14 -2.97
C ILE A 138 15.15 3.51 -3.68
N LYS A 139 15.32 3.51 -5.00
CA LYS A 139 15.31 4.74 -5.79
C LYS A 139 14.04 4.78 -6.63
N LEU A 140 13.35 5.92 -6.63
CA LEU A 140 12.21 6.12 -7.50
C LEU A 140 12.70 6.44 -8.91
N ALA A 141 12.08 5.81 -9.92
CA ALA A 141 12.49 5.99 -11.32
C ALA A 141 12.12 7.38 -11.90
N TRP A 142 11.25 8.13 -11.22
CA TRP A 142 10.70 9.44 -11.66
C TRP A 142 10.15 9.42 -13.08
N GLU A 143 9.18 8.55 -13.33
CA GLU A 143 8.49 8.44 -14.62
C GLU A 143 7.53 9.63 -14.81
N LYS A 144 7.67 10.38 -15.92
CA LYS A 144 7.00 11.67 -16.14
C LYS A 144 5.48 11.62 -16.01
N ASP A 145 4.86 10.53 -16.43
CA ASP A 145 3.40 10.41 -16.46
C ASP A 145 2.79 9.94 -15.15
N GLU A 146 3.62 9.47 -14.23
CA GLU A 146 3.19 8.93 -12.95
C GLU A 146 2.74 10.01 -11.96
N ASN A 147 1.70 9.70 -11.20
CA ASN A 147 1.14 10.64 -10.24
C ASN A 147 2.14 10.97 -9.11
N TYR A 148 2.98 10.03 -8.67
CA TYR A 148 3.99 10.33 -7.65
C TYR A 148 5.06 11.28 -8.18
N THR A 149 5.49 11.13 -9.44
CA THR A 149 6.45 12.04 -10.06
C THR A 149 5.84 13.42 -10.22
N LYS A 150 4.61 13.50 -10.75
CA LYS A 150 3.87 14.77 -10.85
C LYS A 150 3.70 15.42 -9.48
N GLY A 151 3.34 14.64 -8.45
CA GLY A 151 3.27 15.09 -7.07
C GLY A 151 4.61 15.65 -6.55
N ALA A 152 5.71 14.93 -6.79
CA ALA A 152 7.05 15.37 -6.40
C ALA A 152 7.45 16.66 -7.10
N ILE A 153 7.19 16.79 -8.42
CA ILE A 153 7.45 18.01 -9.18
C ILE A 153 6.72 19.21 -8.59
N LEU A 154 5.48 19.02 -8.13
CA LEU A 154 4.69 20.10 -7.52
C LEU A 154 5.27 20.57 -6.19
N VAL A 155 5.71 19.63 -5.36
CA VAL A 155 6.22 19.93 -4.02
C VAL A 155 7.64 20.47 -4.10
N ALA A 156 8.51 19.81 -4.86
CA ALA A 156 9.90 20.19 -5.08
C ALA A 156 10.04 21.44 -5.97
N ARG A 157 9.00 21.78 -6.74
CA ARG A 157 9.00 22.86 -7.74
C ARG A 157 10.11 22.70 -8.79
N SER A 158 10.45 21.46 -9.11
CA SER A 158 11.48 21.10 -10.10
C SER A 158 11.12 19.79 -10.80
N ASN A 159 11.52 19.68 -12.06
CA ASN A 159 11.44 18.44 -12.85
C ASN A 159 12.83 17.86 -13.14
N GLU A 160 13.87 18.41 -12.50
CA GLU A 160 15.23 17.88 -12.61
C GLU A 160 15.37 16.67 -11.70
N LYS A 161 15.84 15.54 -12.27
CA LYS A 161 15.99 14.28 -11.55
C LYS A 161 16.80 14.42 -10.26
N SER A 162 17.92 15.14 -10.31
CA SER A 162 18.79 15.38 -9.14
C SER A 162 18.05 16.10 -8.02
N GLN A 163 17.19 17.07 -8.35
CA GLN A 163 16.38 17.80 -7.37
C GLN A 163 15.27 16.92 -6.79
N LEU A 164 14.66 16.05 -7.60
CA LEU A 164 13.67 15.09 -7.12
C LEU A 164 14.31 14.03 -6.18
N ASP A 165 15.53 13.58 -6.49
CA ASP A 165 16.30 12.67 -5.63
C ASP A 165 16.67 13.34 -4.29
N ILE A 166 17.11 14.60 -4.32
CA ILE A 166 17.37 15.40 -3.10
C ILE A 166 16.08 15.55 -2.28
N PHE A 167 14.96 15.88 -2.95
CA PHE A 167 13.65 16.00 -2.31
C PHE A 167 13.25 14.69 -1.61
N LEU A 168 13.39 13.54 -2.27
CA LEU A 168 13.03 12.25 -1.70
C LEU A 168 13.86 11.92 -0.46
N ASN A 169 15.17 12.17 -0.49
CA ASN A 169 16.03 11.93 0.67
C ASN A 169 15.65 12.83 1.85
N ARG A 170 15.41 14.12 1.58
CA ARG A 170 14.92 15.04 2.59
C ARG A 170 13.56 14.63 3.15
N ALA A 171 12.64 14.20 2.29
CA ALA A 171 11.30 13.74 2.69
C ALA A 171 11.37 12.49 3.58
N ARG A 172 12.30 11.55 3.32
CA ARG A 172 12.54 10.39 4.19
C ARG A 172 12.92 10.78 5.60
N GLU A 173 13.89 11.70 5.71
CA GLU A 173 14.39 12.19 6.99
C GLU A 173 13.30 12.98 7.75
N ASP A 174 12.67 13.93 7.05
CA ASP A 174 11.67 14.81 7.64
C ASP A 174 10.38 14.04 7.96
N CYS A 175 9.91 13.11 7.14
CA CYS A 175 8.72 12.32 7.45
C CYS A 175 9.00 11.19 8.44
N ARG A 176 10.25 10.70 8.53
CA ARG A 176 10.64 9.47 9.23
C ARG A 176 9.87 8.25 8.73
N ASP A 177 9.71 8.18 7.41
CA ASP A 177 9.01 7.09 6.75
C ASP A 177 9.79 6.65 5.49
N ASN A 178 9.42 5.49 4.98
CA ASN A 178 10.07 4.83 3.87
C ASN A 178 9.58 5.36 2.51
N ALA A 179 10.35 5.10 1.47
CA ALA A 179 10.05 5.54 0.11
C ALA A 179 8.70 5.03 -0.44
N PHE A 180 8.20 3.87 -0.03
CA PHE A 180 6.89 3.38 -0.47
C PHE A 180 5.77 4.30 0.05
N SER A 181 5.79 4.63 1.35
CA SER A 181 4.84 5.58 1.95
C SER A 181 4.96 6.98 1.35
N ILE A 182 6.19 7.41 1.07
CA ILE A 182 6.43 8.69 0.38
C ILE A 182 5.82 8.68 -1.02
N GLU A 183 6.05 7.62 -1.82
CA GLU A 183 5.43 7.48 -3.16
C GLU A 183 3.90 7.58 -3.09
N THR A 184 3.28 6.90 -2.12
CA THR A 184 1.82 6.92 -1.90
C THR A 184 1.32 8.33 -1.56
N SER A 185 1.98 9.03 -0.64
CA SER A 185 1.60 10.41 -0.31
C SER A 185 1.78 11.38 -1.49
N LEU A 186 2.83 11.21 -2.30
CA LEU A 186 3.07 12.01 -3.51
C LEU A 186 2.01 11.78 -4.59
N CYS A 187 1.61 10.52 -4.79
CA CYS A 187 0.46 10.19 -5.63
C CYS A 187 -0.81 10.91 -5.17
N ALA A 188 -1.02 11.03 -3.85
CA ALA A 188 -2.16 11.75 -3.31
C ALA A 188 -2.05 13.28 -3.54
N VAL A 189 -0.86 13.88 -3.45
CA VAL A 189 -0.65 15.31 -3.76
C VAL A 189 -1.15 15.67 -5.15
N GLU A 190 -0.76 14.91 -6.18
CA GLU A 190 -1.21 15.16 -7.55
C GLU A 190 -2.73 15.00 -7.69
N LYS A 191 -3.32 14.02 -7.01
CA LYS A 191 -4.77 13.81 -7.04
C LYS A 191 -5.56 14.90 -6.31
N ILE A 192 -5.00 15.45 -5.22
CA ILE A 192 -5.54 16.62 -4.51
C ILE A 192 -5.49 17.85 -5.42
N LYS A 193 -4.36 18.09 -6.11
CA LYS A 193 -4.25 19.18 -7.09
C LYS A 193 -5.33 19.06 -8.18
N LYS A 194 -5.59 17.84 -8.67
CA LYS A 194 -6.63 17.57 -9.66
C LYS A 194 -8.06 17.73 -9.13
N GLY A 195 -8.26 17.94 -7.83
CA GLY A 195 -9.58 18.00 -7.20
C GLY A 195 -10.29 16.63 -7.12
N THR A 196 -9.56 15.53 -7.36
CA THR A 196 -10.13 14.18 -7.32
C THR A 196 -10.05 13.53 -5.93
N ARG A 197 -9.32 14.14 -5.00
CA ARG A 197 -9.08 13.68 -3.63
C ARG A 197 -9.04 14.88 -2.68
N TRP A 198 -9.37 14.63 -1.41
CA TRP A 198 -9.21 15.56 -0.27
C TRP A 198 -8.62 14.79 0.91
N ASN A 199 -8.14 15.50 1.93
CA ASN A 199 -7.71 14.85 3.17
C ASN A 199 -8.92 14.27 3.90
N GLY A 200 -9.04 12.95 3.93
CA GLY A 200 -10.20 12.20 4.44
C GLY A 200 -10.81 11.25 3.40
N TYR A 201 -10.52 11.46 2.11
CA TYR A 201 -11.02 10.64 1.02
C TYR A 201 -10.76 9.14 1.22
N TYR A 202 -9.53 8.75 1.56
CA TYR A 202 -9.14 7.35 1.69
C TYR A 202 -9.81 6.71 2.90
N THR A 203 -9.98 7.46 3.99
CA THR A 203 -10.74 7.02 5.17
C THR A 203 -12.20 6.80 4.80
N GLU A 204 -12.84 7.78 4.17
CA GLU A 204 -14.24 7.68 3.73
C GLU A 204 -14.45 6.48 2.79
N ARG A 205 -13.55 6.30 1.82
CA ARG A 205 -13.57 5.16 0.90
C ARG A 205 -13.45 3.83 1.63
N MET A 206 -12.50 3.70 2.56
CA MET A 206 -12.30 2.48 3.34
C MET A 206 -13.55 2.14 4.17
N LEU A 207 -14.18 3.15 4.79
CA LEU A 207 -15.41 2.97 5.57
C LEU A 207 -16.60 2.62 4.66
N ALA A 208 -16.72 3.25 3.50
CA ALA A 208 -17.75 2.93 2.52
C ALA A 208 -17.62 1.49 2.01
N ASP A 209 -16.41 1.01 1.76
CA ASP A 209 -16.13 -0.37 1.35
C ASP A 209 -16.49 -1.39 2.46
N ALA A 210 -16.28 -1.01 3.73
CA ALA A 210 -16.64 -1.83 4.87
C ALA A 210 -18.16 -1.93 5.10
N ARG A 211 -18.95 -0.98 4.60
CA ARG A 211 -20.41 -0.91 4.83
C ARG A 211 -21.13 -2.16 4.31
N GLY A 212 -21.97 -2.74 5.16
CA GLY A 212 -22.73 -3.95 4.89
C GLY A 212 -21.90 -5.24 4.95
N SER A 213 -20.59 -5.15 5.24
CA SER A 213 -19.78 -6.34 5.51
C SER A 213 -19.90 -6.76 6.97
N LYS A 214 -19.67 -8.04 7.26
CA LYS A 214 -19.62 -8.54 8.66
C LYS A 214 -18.49 -7.92 9.49
N TYR A 215 -17.55 -7.22 8.86
CA TYR A 215 -16.43 -6.54 9.50
C TYR A 215 -16.68 -5.03 9.71
N GLU A 216 -17.85 -4.50 9.32
CA GLU A 216 -18.15 -3.06 9.35
C GLU A 216 -17.88 -2.44 10.73
N SER A 217 -18.49 -2.97 11.78
CA SER A 217 -18.38 -2.42 13.13
C SER A 217 -16.94 -2.45 13.66
N LEU A 218 -16.18 -3.48 13.29
CA LEU A 218 -14.77 -3.61 13.68
C LEU A 218 -13.90 -2.57 12.97
N ILE A 219 -14.03 -2.46 11.64
CA ILE A 219 -13.26 -1.49 10.84
C ILE A 219 -13.58 -0.06 11.29
N TYR A 220 -14.85 0.26 11.55
CA TYR A 220 -15.25 1.58 12.04
C TYR A 220 -14.66 1.87 13.43
N LYS A 221 -14.61 0.87 14.31
CA LYS A 221 -14.01 0.99 15.64
C LYS A 221 -12.51 1.25 15.55
N LEU A 222 -11.80 0.55 14.66
CA LEU A 222 -10.35 0.66 14.50
C LEU A 222 -9.90 1.89 13.70
N ALA A 223 -10.83 2.58 13.01
CA ALA A 223 -10.55 3.79 12.24
C ALA A 223 -10.61 5.07 13.07
N LYS A 224 -11.10 5.00 14.31
CA LYS A 224 -11.13 6.09 15.29
C LYS A 224 -9.85 6.11 16.11
#